data_AF-A0A4V1AWD9-F1
#
_entry.id   AF-A0A4V1AWD9-F1
#
_cell.length_a   1.000
_cell.length_b   1.000
_cell.length_c   1.000
_cell.angle_alpha   90.00
_cell.angle_beta   90.00
_cell.angle_gamma   90.00
#
_symmetry.space_group_name_H-M   'P 1'
#
loop_
_entity.id
_entity.type
_entity.pdbx_description
1 polymer ?
#
loop_
_entity_poly.entity_id
_entity_poly.type
_entity_poly.pdbx_seq_one_letter_code
_entity_poly.pdbx_strand_id
1 'polypeptide(L)'
;MAEACHGLPLTPREVRKAFTPEDLEDWLNGSLPQDTLVTFSQALVQRRMMDEGKRPPSYTEPAICQNCGPIWLWFSGEVQGCPWCWNRIAHRPIPRPQPVCCGDCAHFQRIDHPHMGHCVQGEPEGIAGLWDTDRRHCERYLPRPETT
;
A
#
# COMPACT_ATOMS: atom_id res chain seq x y z
N MET A 1 22.88 11.04 13.04
CA MET A 1 22.09 9.79 12.81
C MET A 1 21.36 9.27 14.06
N ALA A 2 21.99 9.12 15.23
CA ALA A 2 21.27 8.69 16.45
C ALA A 2 20.07 9.59 16.79
N GLU A 3 20.26 10.90 16.68
CA GLU A 3 19.20 11.91 16.85
C GLU A 3 18.07 11.76 15.81
N ALA A 4 18.39 11.40 14.57
CA ALA A 4 17.38 11.20 13.52
C ALA A 4 16.47 9.98 13.77
N CYS A 5 16.92 9.04 14.61
CA CYS A 5 16.16 7.86 15.00
C CYS A 5 15.37 8.06 16.30
N HIS A 6 15.48 9.24 16.95
CA HIS A 6 14.91 9.45 18.27
C HIS A 6 13.37 9.29 18.23
N GLY A 7 12.83 8.43 19.10
CA GLY A 7 11.39 8.15 19.17
C GLY A 7 10.83 7.28 18.03
N LEU A 8 11.67 6.84 17.09
CA LEU A 8 11.26 5.97 15.98
C LEU A 8 11.57 4.49 16.29
N PRO A 9 10.76 3.54 15.78
CA PRO A 9 11.05 2.11 15.89
C PRO A 9 12.12 1.68 14.85
N LEU A 10 13.25 2.39 14.83
CA LEU A 10 14.39 2.18 13.93
C LEU A 10 15.70 2.37 14.70
N THR A 11 16.70 1.57 14.33
CA THR A 11 18.08 1.76 14.78
C THR A 11 18.88 2.56 13.77
N PRO A 12 19.94 3.30 14.20
CA PRO A 12 20.85 3.98 13.28
C PRO A 12 21.49 3.04 12.25
N ARG A 13 21.72 1.77 12.61
CA ARG A 13 22.24 0.75 11.70
C ARG A 13 21.27 0.46 10.56
N GLU A 14 19.97 0.41 10.84
CA GLU A 14 18.95 0.19 9.81
C GLU A 14 18.83 1.38 8.86
N VAL A 15 18.91 2.61 9.39
CA VAL A 15 18.95 3.83 8.57
C VAL A 15 20.17 3.81 7.65
N ARG A 16 21.37 3.56 8.20
CA ARG A 16 22.60 3.45 7.41
C ARG A 16 22.54 2.34 6.36
N LYS A 17 21.89 1.20 6.64
CA LYS A 17 21.75 0.11 5.67
C LYS A 17 20.84 0.48 4.49
N ALA A 18 19.93 1.43 4.68
CA ALA A 18 19.01 1.89 3.65
C ALA A 18 19.61 3.00 2.76
N PHE A 19 20.77 3.55 3.12
CA PHE A 19 21.46 4.54 2.31
C PHE A 19 21.92 3.95 0.98
N THR A 20 21.76 4.74 -0.06
CA THR A 20 22.52 4.52 -1.30
C THR A 20 24.01 4.81 -1.07
N PRO A 21 24.91 4.40 -1.97
CA PRO A 21 26.31 4.77 -1.88
C PRO A 21 26.53 6.29 -1.81
N GLU A 22 25.72 7.07 -2.53
CA GLU A 22 25.76 8.54 -2.55
C GLU A 22 25.34 9.13 -1.20
N ASP A 23 24.21 8.68 -0.63
CA ASP A 23 23.76 9.11 0.71
C ASP A 23 24.82 8.84 1.79
N LEU A 24 25.54 7.71 1.67
CA LEU A 24 26.61 7.36 2.60
C LEU A 24 27.79 8.30 2.48
N GLU A 25 28.18 8.68 1.26
CA GLU A 25 29.26 9.64 1.01
C GLU A 25 28.88 11.02 1.57
N ASP A 26 27.67 11.51 1.27
CA ASP A 26 27.14 12.78 1.77
C ASP A 26 26.99 12.83 3.28
N TRP A 27 26.66 11.70 3.90
CA TRP A 27 26.64 11.61 5.35
C TRP A 27 28.06 11.64 5.94
N LEU A 28 29.01 10.92 5.35
CA LEU A 28 30.40 10.84 5.83
C LEU A 28 31.14 12.17 5.66
N ASN A 29 30.84 12.92 4.60
CA ASN A 29 31.43 14.23 4.34
C ASN A 29 30.74 15.39 5.09
N GLY A 30 29.64 15.10 5.80
CA GLY A 30 28.88 16.09 6.56
C GLY A 30 27.96 16.99 5.72
N SER A 31 27.79 16.70 4.44
CA SER A 31 26.93 17.47 3.52
C SER A 31 25.46 17.10 3.65
N LEU A 32 25.14 15.98 4.32
CA LEU A 32 23.76 15.56 4.57
C LEU A 32 23.20 16.23 5.85
N PRO A 33 22.25 17.19 5.72
CA PRO A 33 21.72 17.92 6.87
C PRO A 33 20.96 17.01 7.85
N GLN A 34 20.95 17.37 9.13
CA GLN A 34 20.28 16.60 10.17
C GLN A 34 18.75 16.50 9.95
N ASP A 35 18.10 17.54 9.43
CA ASP A 35 16.67 17.52 9.10
C ASP A 35 16.35 16.56 7.94
N THR A 36 17.26 16.45 6.98
CA THR A 36 17.17 15.45 5.88
C THR A 36 17.26 14.04 6.45
N LEU A 37 18.17 13.79 7.39
CA LEU A 37 18.28 12.51 8.09
C LEU A 37 17.01 12.14 8.88
N VAL A 38 16.40 13.12 9.56
CA VAL A 38 15.13 12.93 10.29
C VAL A 38 14.01 12.56 9.31
N THR A 39 13.87 13.33 8.22
CA THR A 39 12.85 13.10 7.19
C THR A 39 13.02 11.73 6.54
N PHE A 40 14.26 11.35 6.20
CA PHE A 40 14.57 10.04 5.65
C PHE A 40 14.23 8.91 6.63
N SER A 41 14.57 9.07 7.92
CA SER A 41 14.26 8.07 8.95
C SER A 41 12.75 7.88 9.12
N GLN A 42 11.98 8.96 9.11
CA GLN A 42 10.51 8.90 9.13
C GLN A 42 9.94 8.20 7.88
N ALA A 43 10.49 8.50 6.70
CA ALA A 43 10.09 7.85 5.45
C ALA A 43 10.34 6.32 5.48
N LEU A 44 11.43 5.87 6.12
CA LEU A 44 11.69 4.44 6.32
C LEU A 44 10.65 3.77 7.22
N VAL A 45 10.23 4.41 8.31
CA VAL A 45 9.14 3.89 9.16
C VAL A 45 7.85 3.76 8.36
N GLN A 46 7.49 4.82 7.62
CA GLN A 46 6.29 4.82 6.79
C GLN A 46 6.36 3.71 5.73
N ARG A 47 7.53 3.51 5.10
CA ARG A 47 7.73 2.43 4.11
C ARG A 47 7.48 1.05 4.73
N ARG A 48 7.98 0.78 5.93
CA ARG A 48 7.72 -0.48 6.66
C ARG A 48 6.24 -0.69 6.92
N MET A 49 5.56 0.35 7.41
CA MET A 49 4.11 0.28 7.62
C MET A 49 3.38 -0.08 6.33
N MET A 50 3.73 0.58 5.23
CA MET A 50 3.13 0.30 3.93
C MET A 50 3.43 -1.11 3.45
N ASP A 51 4.67 -1.61 3.60
CA ASP A 51 5.05 -2.97 3.23
C ASP A 51 4.26 -4.03 4.02
N GLU A 52 3.86 -3.72 5.25
CA GLU A 52 2.98 -4.54 6.11
C GLU A 52 1.48 -4.38 5.78
N GLY A 53 1.13 -3.54 4.80
CA GLY A 53 -0.26 -3.25 4.45
C GLY A 53 -0.97 -2.29 5.41
N LYS A 54 -0.22 -1.59 6.28
CA LYS A 54 -0.76 -0.60 7.21
C LYS A 54 -0.78 0.79 6.57
N ARG A 55 -1.80 1.57 6.91
CA ARG A 55 -1.93 2.99 6.51
C ARG A 55 -1.03 3.86 7.41
N PRO A 56 -0.07 4.62 6.84
CA PRO A 56 0.65 5.63 7.61
C PRO A 56 -0.31 6.72 8.14
N PRO A 57 -0.06 7.32 9.33
CA PRO A 57 -0.97 8.33 9.90
C PRO A 57 -1.17 9.58 9.04
N SER A 58 -0.18 9.95 8.22
CA SER A 58 -0.24 11.11 7.32
C SER A 58 -1.07 10.88 6.06
N TYR A 59 -1.52 9.65 5.80
CA TYR A 59 -2.29 9.30 4.62
C TYR A 59 -3.78 9.33 4.98
N THR A 60 -4.36 10.53 4.93
CA THR A 60 -5.71 10.83 5.45
C THR A 60 -6.80 10.92 4.38
N GLU A 61 -6.42 11.03 3.11
CA GLU A 61 -7.34 11.30 2.01
C GLU A 61 -7.58 10.05 1.15
N PRO A 62 -8.83 9.74 0.77
CA PRO A 62 -9.12 8.73 -0.24
C PRO A 62 -8.66 9.20 -1.64
N ALA A 63 -8.03 8.28 -2.38
CA ALA A 63 -7.62 8.48 -3.76
C ALA A 63 -7.77 7.19 -4.58
N ILE A 64 -7.68 7.29 -5.91
CA ILE A 64 -7.74 6.15 -6.82
C ILE A 64 -6.40 5.98 -7.53
N CYS A 65 -5.85 4.77 -7.45
CA CYS A 65 -4.69 4.38 -8.24
C CYS A 65 -5.12 3.51 -9.42
N GLN A 66 -4.68 3.84 -10.64
CA GLN A 66 -5.01 3.08 -11.85
C GLN A 66 -4.66 1.60 -11.77
N ASN A 67 -3.64 1.25 -10.97
CA ASN A 67 -3.16 -0.12 -10.82
C ASN A 67 -3.70 -0.86 -9.60
N CYS A 68 -4.08 -0.13 -8.55
CA CYS A 68 -4.44 -0.71 -7.25
C CYS A 68 -5.91 -0.49 -6.88
N GLY A 69 -6.62 0.42 -7.54
CA GLY A 69 -7.96 0.86 -7.16
C GLY A 69 -7.94 1.87 -6.00
N PRO A 70 -8.98 1.90 -5.15
CA PRO A 70 -9.06 2.83 -4.02
C PRO A 70 -7.95 2.63 -2.99
N ILE A 71 -7.22 3.70 -2.68
CA ILE A 71 -6.08 3.70 -1.74
C ILE A 71 -6.09 5.00 -0.91
N TRP A 72 -5.35 4.99 0.21
CA TRP A 72 -5.15 6.20 1.02
C TRP A 72 -3.98 7.02 0.45
N LEU A 73 -4.01 8.35 0.49
CA LEU A 73 -2.90 9.26 0.21
C LEU A 73 -2.97 10.47 1.17
N TRP A 74 -2.00 11.38 1.08
CA TRP A 74 -2.04 12.68 1.76
C TRP A 74 -2.83 13.75 0.96
N PHE A 75 -3.39 13.38 -0.18
CA PHE A 75 -4.22 14.22 -1.04
C PHE A 75 -5.23 13.35 -1.78
N SER A 76 -6.36 13.92 -2.20
CA SER A 76 -7.38 13.24 -3.00
C SER A 76 -7.10 13.37 -4.50
N GLY A 77 -7.57 12.42 -5.31
CA GLY A 77 -7.44 12.44 -6.77
C GLY A 77 -7.11 11.09 -7.37
N GLU A 78 -6.68 11.12 -8.63
CA GLU A 78 -6.26 9.93 -9.39
C GLU A 78 -4.75 9.93 -9.64
N VAL A 79 -4.12 8.77 -9.48
CA VAL A 79 -2.67 8.60 -9.70
C VAL A 79 -2.38 7.36 -10.56
N GLN A 80 -1.37 7.45 -11.41
CA GLN A 80 -0.89 6.30 -12.19
C GLN A 80 -0.30 5.20 -11.29
N GLY A 81 0.42 5.60 -10.23
CA GLY A 81 1.02 4.70 -9.25
C GLY A 81 0.83 5.21 -7.84
N CYS A 82 0.68 4.30 -6.89
CA CYS A 82 0.62 4.60 -5.46
C CYS A 82 1.75 3.89 -4.71
N PRO A 83 2.05 4.29 -3.46
CA PRO A 83 3.11 3.66 -2.66
C PRO A 83 2.92 2.15 -2.41
N TRP A 84 1.70 1.63 -2.53
CA TRP A 84 1.37 0.21 -2.41
C TRP A 84 1.42 -0.59 -3.72
N CYS A 85 1.81 -0.01 -4.86
CA CYS A 85 1.93 -0.77 -6.11
C CYS A 85 2.89 -1.97 -5.98
N TRP A 86 3.94 -1.84 -5.16
CA TRP A 86 4.83 -2.96 -4.86
C TRP A 86 4.16 -4.04 -4.00
N ASN A 87 3.26 -3.66 -3.09
CA ASN A 87 2.46 -4.64 -2.35
C ASN A 87 1.56 -5.42 -3.28
N ARG A 88 0.91 -4.74 -4.24
CA ARG A 88 0.11 -5.40 -5.28
C ARG A 88 0.91 -6.47 -6.01
N ILE A 89 2.10 -6.11 -6.51
CA ILE A 89 2.97 -7.04 -7.26
C ILE A 89 3.42 -8.21 -6.37
N ALA A 90 3.71 -7.94 -5.11
CA ALA A 90 4.14 -8.95 -4.14
C ALA A 90 2.99 -9.72 -3.48
N HIS A 91 1.74 -9.53 -3.93
CA HIS A 91 0.54 -10.06 -3.29
C HIS A 91 0.55 -9.83 -1.77
N ARG A 92 0.77 -8.58 -1.35
CA ARG A 92 0.68 -8.10 0.04
C ARG A 92 -0.58 -7.24 0.24
N PRO A 93 -1.08 -7.09 1.48
CA PRO A 93 -2.29 -6.33 1.73
C PRO A 93 -2.15 -4.85 1.36
N ILE A 94 -3.27 -4.24 0.95
CA ILE A 94 -3.39 -2.81 0.67
C ILE A 94 -4.58 -2.25 1.47
N PRO A 95 -4.37 -1.27 2.37
CA PRO A 95 -5.45 -0.72 3.17
C PRO A 95 -6.42 0.06 2.29
N ARG A 96 -7.73 -0.23 2.41
CA ARG A 96 -8.76 0.37 1.55
C ARG A 96 -9.51 1.50 2.26
N PRO A 97 -9.64 2.68 1.64
CA PRO A 97 -10.40 3.78 2.23
C PRO A 97 -11.92 3.56 2.18
N GLN A 98 -12.39 2.72 1.26
CA GLN A 98 -13.80 2.43 1.05
C GLN A 98 -14.03 0.98 0.61
N PRO A 99 -15.25 0.45 0.80
CA PRO A 99 -15.63 -0.85 0.26
C PRO A 99 -15.56 -0.88 -1.28
N VAL A 100 -15.03 -1.98 -1.81
CA VAL A 100 -14.93 -2.28 -3.24
C VAL A 100 -15.98 -3.32 -3.65
N CYS A 101 -16.38 -3.31 -4.91
CA CYS A 101 -17.34 -4.25 -5.47
C CYS A 101 -16.64 -5.55 -5.88
N CYS A 102 -17.20 -6.72 -5.54
CA CYS A 102 -16.60 -8.00 -5.90
C CYS A 102 -16.54 -8.20 -7.43
N GLY A 103 -17.58 -7.78 -8.16
CA GLY A 103 -17.65 -7.89 -9.62
C GLY A 103 -16.56 -7.12 -10.36
N ASP A 104 -16.07 -6.03 -9.76
CA ASP A 104 -14.97 -5.21 -10.31
C ASP A 104 -13.58 -5.80 -9.97
N CYS A 105 -13.53 -6.88 -9.19
CA CYS A 105 -12.30 -7.53 -8.77
C CYS A 105 -11.88 -8.59 -9.79
N ALA A 106 -10.59 -8.59 -10.16
CA ALA A 106 -10.00 -9.63 -10.99
C ALA A 106 -9.99 -11.01 -10.32
N HIS A 107 -10.12 -11.05 -8.99
CA HIS A 107 -10.17 -12.30 -8.22
C HIS A 107 -11.57 -12.89 -8.08
N PHE A 108 -12.62 -12.18 -8.50
CA PHE A 108 -13.98 -12.71 -8.46
C PHE A 108 -14.24 -13.61 -9.67
N GLN A 109 -14.51 -14.89 -9.39
CA GLN A 109 -14.81 -15.91 -10.40
C GLN A 109 -16.29 -16.28 -10.30
N ARG A 110 -17.05 -16.00 -11.36
CA ARG A 110 -18.47 -16.37 -11.44
C ARG A 110 -18.61 -17.90 -11.46
N ILE A 111 -19.65 -18.40 -10.80
CA ILE A 111 -20.12 -19.79 -10.91
C ILE A 111 -21.17 -19.89 -12.02
N ASP A 112 -21.89 -21.02 -12.13
CA ASP A 112 -23.04 -21.19 -13.03
C ASP A 112 -24.26 -20.37 -12.56
N HIS A 113 -24.06 -19.07 -12.46
CA HIS A 113 -25.05 -18.06 -12.10
C HIS A 113 -24.57 -16.68 -12.59
N PRO A 114 -25.44 -15.85 -13.18
CA PRO A 114 -25.04 -14.59 -13.80
C PRO A 114 -24.40 -13.60 -12.83
N HIS A 115 -24.76 -13.63 -11.54
CA HIS A 115 -24.35 -12.64 -10.54
C HIS A 115 -23.55 -13.21 -9.35
N MET A 116 -23.44 -14.53 -9.24
CA MET A 116 -22.80 -15.14 -8.07
C MET A 116 -21.44 -15.72 -8.45
N GLY A 117 -20.54 -15.76 -7.48
CA GLY A 117 -19.19 -16.25 -7.66
C GLY A 117 -18.44 -16.41 -6.34
N HIS A 118 -17.15 -16.67 -6.45
CA HIS A 118 -16.24 -16.84 -5.34
C HIS A 118 -14.99 -15.96 -5.51
N CYS A 119 -14.31 -15.67 -4.41
CA CYS A 119 -13.01 -15.06 -4.41
C CYS A 119 -11.92 -16.14 -4.55
N VAL A 120 -11.18 -16.13 -5.65
CA VAL A 120 -10.10 -17.11 -5.86
C VAL A 120 -8.90 -16.93 -4.90
N GLN A 121 -8.86 -15.82 -4.15
CA GLN A 121 -7.89 -15.58 -3.07
C GLN A 121 -8.33 -16.17 -1.72
N GLY A 122 -9.55 -16.71 -1.63
CA GLY A 122 -10.08 -17.29 -0.39
C GLY A 122 -10.43 -16.26 0.69
N GLU A 123 -10.63 -14.99 0.31
CA GLU A 123 -11.14 -13.97 1.22
C GLU A 123 -12.51 -14.38 1.76
N PRO A 124 -12.87 -14.09 3.04
CA PRO A 124 -14.08 -14.61 3.67
C PRO A 124 -15.36 -14.45 2.85
N GLU A 125 -16.21 -15.47 2.75
CA GLU A 125 -17.43 -15.45 1.93
C GLU A 125 -18.63 -16.00 2.69
N GLY A 126 -19.84 -15.71 2.20
CA GLY A 126 -21.03 -16.41 2.65
C GLY A 126 -21.04 -17.87 2.19
N ILE A 127 -21.89 -18.71 2.81
CA ILE A 127 -22.01 -20.14 2.45
C ILE A 127 -22.36 -20.33 0.97
N ALA A 128 -23.15 -19.41 0.40
CA ALA A 128 -23.55 -19.43 -1.00
C ALA A 128 -22.58 -18.67 -1.93
N GLY A 129 -21.42 -18.23 -1.43
CA GLY A 129 -20.47 -17.39 -2.16
C GLY A 129 -20.75 -15.89 -2.03
N LEU A 130 -20.37 -15.14 -3.06
CA LEU A 130 -20.45 -13.69 -3.15
C LEU A 130 -21.32 -13.27 -4.34
N TRP A 131 -22.08 -12.20 -4.16
CA TRP A 131 -22.68 -11.47 -5.27
C TRP A 131 -21.64 -10.56 -5.91
N ASP A 132 -21.73 -10.36 -7.21
CA ASP A 132 -20.89 -9.38 -7.91
C ASP A 132 -21.09 -7.95 -7.41
N THR A 133 -22.28 -7.64 -6.87
CA THR A 133 -22.60 -6.36 -6.25
C THR A 133 -22.18 -6.23 -4.78
N ASP A 134 -21.63 -7.30 -4.16
CA ASP A 134 -21.19 -7.24 -2.76
C ASP A 134 -20.08 -6.21 -2.58
N ARG A 135 -20.30 -5.28 -1.64
CA ARG A 135 -19.35 -4.23 -1.28
C ARG A 135 -18.61 -4.59 0.01
N ARG A 136 -17.29 -4.76 -0.08
CA ARG A 136 -16.46 -5.26 1.04
C ARG A 136 -15.16 -4.47 1.20
N HIS A 137 -14.66 -4.37 2.43
CA HIS A 137 -13.28 -3.96 2.67
C HIS A 137 -12.36 -5.17 2.43
N CYS A 138 -11.78 -5.24 1.22
CA CYS A 138 -10.89 -6.33 0.82
C CYS A 138 -9.48 -5.79 0.55
N GLU A 139 -8.52 -6.16 1.40
CA GLU A 139 -7.13 -5.73 1.26
C GLU A 139 -6.40 -6.44 0.11
N ARG A 140 -6.98 -7.53 -0.41
CA ARG A 140 -6.52 -8.28 -1.58
C ARG A 140 -7.18 -7.88 -2.89
N TYR A 141 -8.04 -6.85 -2.87
CA TYR A 141 -8.72 -6.39 -4.08
C TYR A 141 -7.73 -6.05 -5.19
N LEU A 142 -8.06 -6.46 -6.41
CA LEU A 142 -7.31 -6.13 -7.61
C LEU A 142 -8.31 -5.65 -8.67
N PRO A 143 -8.23 -4.39 -9.13
CA PRO A 143 -9.09 -3.93 -10.21
C PRO A 143 -8.95 -4.83 -11.44
N ARG A 144 -10.08 -5.16 -12.09
CA ARG A 144 -10.02 -5.76 -13.42
C ARG A 144 -9.35 -4.77 -14.38
N PRO A 145 -8.43 -5.23 -15.24
CA PRO A 145 -7.94 -4.39 -16.33
C PRO A 145 -9.14 -4.01 -17.22
N GLU A 146 -9.20 -2.75 -17.63
CA GLU A 146 -10.19 -2.31 -18.62
C GLU A 146 -9.94 -3.09 -19.91
N THR A 147 -10.93 -3.86 -20.35
CA THR A 147 -10.92 -4.47 -21.68
C THR A 147 -10.97 -3.34 -22.69
N THR A 148 -9.82 -3.05 -23.31
CA THR A 148 -9.69 -2.08 -24.39
C THR A 148 -10.16 -2.69 -25.71
#